data_AF-A0AAV5A2S2-F1
#
_entry.id   AF-A0AAV5A2S2-F1
#
_cell.length_a   1.000
_cell.length_b   1.000
_cell.length_c   1.000
_cell.angle_alpha   90.00
_cell.angle_beta   90.00
_cell.angle_gamma   90.00
#
_symmetry.space_group_name_H-M   'P 1'
#
loop_
_entity.id
_entity.type
_entity.pdbx_description
1 polymer ?
#
loop_
_entity_poly.entity_id
_entity_poly.type
_entity_poly.pdbx_seq_one_letter_code
_entity_poly.pdbx_strand_id
1 'polypeptide(L)' 'MVRLLTIFRIFNFQKAYAILDELIIAGEIQESSKKAVLRVVGQSDQMEEAENNEDTLARLGRVVGN' A
#
# COMPACT_ATOMS: atom_id res chain seq x y z
N MET A 1 -18.44 -10.37 16.94
CA MET A 1 -18.46 -9.73 15.61
C MET A 1 -17.66 -8.43 15.57
N VAL A 2 -17.92 -7.44 16.46
CA VAL A 2 -17.24 -6.12 16.43
C VAL A 2 -15.72 -6.16 16.68
N ARG A 3 -15.22 -7.07 17.54
CA ARG A 3 -13.76 -7.21 17.80
C ARG A 3 -12.95 -7.83 16.64
N LEU A 4 -13.59 -8.60 15.75
CA LEU A 4 -12.90 -9.21 14.60
C LEU A 4 -12.64 -8.17 13.49
N LEU A 5 -13.59 -7.24 13.31
CA LEU A 5 -13.47 -6.14 12.34
C LEU A 5 -12.30 -5.19 12.67
N THR A 6 -11.99 -5.03 13.95
CA THR A 6 -10.87 -4.20 14.41
C THR A 6 -9.53 -4.83 14.05
N ILE A 7 -9.41 -6.15 14.13
CA ILE A 7 -8.16 -6.88 13.83
C ILE A 7 -7.78 -6.75 12.35
N PHE A 8 -8.74 -6.83 11.42
CA PHE A 8 -8.47 -6.61 9.99
C PHE A 8 -7.93 -5.21 9.68
N ARG A 9 -8.41 -4.21 10.42
CA ARG A 9 -7.96 -2.81 10.31
C ARG A 9 -6.60 -2.57 10.97
N ILE A 10 -6.28 -3.35 12.01
CA ILE A 10 -4.96 -3.36 12.65
C ILE A 10 -3.92 -4.06 11.74
N PHE A 11 -4.25 -5.17 11.08
CA PHE A 11 -3.32 -5.82 10.15
C PHE A 11 -3.04 -5.00 8.88
N ASN A 12 -3.95 -4.11 8.48
CA ASN A 12 -3.78 -3.20 7.35
C ASN A 12 -3.26 -1.80 7.77
N PHE A 13 -2.54 -1.68 8.90
CA PHE A 13 -2.04 -0.39 9.39
C PHE A 13 -1.14 0.33 8.37
N GLN A 14 -0.33 -0.38 7.60
CA GLN A 14 0.52 0.22 6.56
C GLN A 14 -0.30 1.01 5.53
N LYS A 15 -1.43 0.46 5.07
CA LYS A 15 -2.34 1.18 4.16
C LYS A 15 -3.02 2.36 4.83
N ALA A 16 -3.32 2.27 6.13
CA ALA A 16 -3.88 3.38 6.89
C ALA A 16 -2.88 4.55 7.03
N TYR A 17 -1.59 4.26 7.20
CA TYR A 17 -0.53 5.28 7.20
C TYR A 17 -0.32 5.90 5.82
N ALA A 18 -0.32 5.10 4.75
CA ALA A 18 -0.22 5.63 3.38
C ALA A 18 -1.40 6.57 3.03
N ILE A 19 -2.63 6.19 3.43
CA ILE A 19 -3.81 7.05 3.28
C ILE A 19 -3.67 8.34 4.12
N LEU A 20 -3.10 8.24 5.32
CA LEU A 20 -2.92 9.38 6.22
C LEU A 20 -1.88 10.37 5.66
N ASP A 21 -0.78 9.88 5.10
CA ASP A 21 0.29 10.70 4.49
C ASP A 21 -0.23 11.45 3.26
N GLU A 22 -1.06 10.82 2.43
CA GLU A 22 -1.66 11.46 1.26
C GLU A 22 -2.76 12.47 1.63
N LEU A 23 -3.42 12.26 2.77
CA LEU A 23 -4.43 13.18 3.28
C LEU A 23 -3.80 14.40 3.95
N ILE A 24 -2.66 14.22 4.63
CA ILE A 24 -2.06 15.21 5.51
C ILE A 24 -0.53 15.12 5.44
N ILE A 25 0.12 16.22 5.08
CA ILE A 25 1.58 16.36 5.17
C ILE A 25 1.91 17.50 6.14
N ALA A 26 2.80 17.23 7.10
CA ALA A 26 3.25 18.22 8.09
C ALA A 26 2.14 18.91 8.92
N GLY A 27 0.96 18.29 9.03
CA GLY A 27 -0.18 18.82 9.77
C GLY A 27 -1.14 19.68 8.95
N GLU A 28 -0.90 19.86 7.65
CA GLU A 28 -1.83 20.52 6.73
C GLU A 28 -2.54 19.52 5.80
N ILE A 29 -3.82 19.78 5.52
CA ILE A 29 -4.60 18.98 4.58
C ILE A 29 -4.04 19.23 3.18
N GLN A 30 -3.45 18.21 2.58
CA GLN A 30 -2.99 18.28 1.19
C GLN A 30 -4.17 17.98 0.27
N GLU A 31 -4.77 16.79 0.41
CA GLU A 31 -5.79 16.30 -0.51
C GLU A 31 -7.11 15.96 0.18
N SER A 32 -8.05 16.91 0.21
CA SER A 32 -9.35 16.75 0.91
C SER A 32 -10.30 15.73 0.27
N SER A 33 -10.06 15.31 -0.97
CA SER A 33 -10.91 14.37 -1.70
C SER A 33 -10.56 12.92 -1.39
N LYS A 34 -11.37 12.29 -0.54
CA LYS A 34 -11.26 10.85 -0.22
C LYS A 34 -11.18 9.95 -1.46
N LYS A 35 -11.84 10.33 -2.56
CA LYS A 35 -11.80 9.57 -3.83
C LYS A 35 -10.45 9.67 -4.53
N ALA A 36 -9.78 10.82 -4.44
CA ALA A 36 -8.43 11.01 -4.99
C ALA A 36 -7.41 10.19 -4.17
N VAL A 37 -7.44 10.32 -2.85
CA VAL A 37 -6.56 9.58 -1.92
C VAL A 37 -6.65 8.06 -2.13
N LEU A 38 -7.88 7.51 -2.18
CA LEU A 38 -8.06 6.07 -2.41
C LEU A 38 -7.57 5.60 -3.79
N ARG A 39 -7.60 6.47 -4.80
CA ARG A 39 -7.10 6.13 -6.14
C ARG A 39 -5.57 6.07 -6.15
N VAL A 40 -4.92 7.05 -5.54
CA VAL A 40 -3.44 7.10 -5.45
C VAL A 40 -2.92 5.90 -4.67
N VAL A 41 -3.49 5.61 -3.49
CA VAL A 41 -3.10 4.44 -2.69
C VAL A 41 -3.31 3.14 -3.46
N GLY A 42 -4.43 3.01 -4.19
CA GLY A 42 -4.66 1.82 -5.03
C GLY A 42 -3.72 1.69 -6.23
N GLN A 43 -3.17 2.80 -6.74
CA GLN A 43 -2.11 2.76 -7.77
C GLN A 43 -0.76 2.38 -7.16
N SER A 44 -0.43 2.90 -5.98
CA SER A 44 0.79 2.52 -5.24
C SER A 44 0.80 1.03 -4.89
N ASP A 45 -0.32 0.47 -4.43
CA ASP A 45 -0.47 -0.97 -4.18
C ASP A 45 -0.15 -1.81 -5.44
N GLN A 46 -0.67 -1.39 -6.62
CA GLN A 46 -0.43 -2.11 -7.88
C GLN A 46 1.03 -2.02 -8.33
N MET A 47 1.70 -0.89 -8.08
CA MET A 47 3.12 -0.72 -8.41
C MET A 47 3.99 -1.58 -7.48
N GLU A 48 3.70 -1.61 -6.18
CA GLU A 48 4.42 -2.46 -5.22
C GLU A 48 4.26 -3.95 -5.55
N GLU A 49 3.06 -4.41 -5.94
CA GLU A 49 2.83 -5.77 -6.40
C GLU A 49 3.61 -6.09 -7.69
N ALA A 50 3.69 -5.14 -8.62
CA ALA A 50 4.45 -5.30 -9.86
C ALA A 50 5.97 -5.40 -9.61
N GLU A 51 6.52 -4.51 -8.76
CA GLU A 51 7.94 -4.54 -8.37
C GLU A 51 8.30 -5.84 -7.65
N ASN A 52 7.48 -6.28 -6.68
CA ASN A 52 7.71 -7.53 -5.95
C ASN A 52 7.71 -8.77 -6.88
N ASN A 53 6.86 -8.77 -7.90
CA ASN A 53 6.82 -9.84 -8.89
C ASN A 53 8.07 -9.83 -9.79
N GLU A 54 8.52 -8.64 -10.22
CA GLU A 54 9.74 -8.48 -11.02
C GLU A 54 10.99 -8.92 -10.24
N ASP A 55 11.09 -8.53 -8.98
CA ASP A 55 12.17 -8.93 -8.07
C ASP A 55 12.20 -10.45 -7.84
N THR A 56 11.03 -11.08 -7.72
CA THR A 56 10.89 -12.52 -7.55
C THR A 56 11.34 -13.28 -8.80
N LEU A 57 10.95 -12.80 -9.98
CA LEU A 57 11.37 -13.35 -11.27
C LEU A 57 12.88 -13.19 -11.49
N ALA A 58 13.45 -12.04 -11.15
CA ALA A 58 14.88 -11.77 -11.24
C ALA A 58 15.72 -12.65 -10.29
N ARG A 59 15.16 -13.05 -9.15
CA ARG A 59 15.80 -14.03 -8.23
C ARG A 59 15.69 -15.45 -8.77
N LEU A 60 14.54 -15.85 -9.32
CA LEU A 60 14.35 -17.18 -9.90
C LEU A 60 15.27 -17.40 -11.10
N GLY A 61 15.40 -16.40 -11.98
CA GLY A 61 16.28 -16.45 -13.16
C GLY A 61 17.77 -16.63 -12.79
N ARG A 62 18.20 -16.11 -11.65
CA ARG A 62 19.57 -16.31 -11.13
C ARG A 62 19.80 -17.70 -10.55
N VAL A 63 18.76 -18.34 -9.98
CA VAL A 63 18.86 -19.69 -9.40
C VAL A 63 18.82 -20.78 -10.47
N VAL A 64 18.06 -20.58 -11.54
CA VAL A 64 17.97 -21.55 -12.67
C VAL A 64 19.18 -21.46 -13.61
N GLY A 65 19.88 -20.32 -13.62
CA GLY A 65 21.03 -20.08 -14.50
C GLY A 65 22.40 -20.56 -13.99
N ASN A 66 22.47 -21.32 -12.89
CA ASN A 66 23.71 -21.86 -12.31
C ASN A 66 23.67 -23.39 -12.19
#